data_AF-A0A0D6DW32-F1
#
_entry.id   AF-A0A0D6DW32-F1
#
_cell.length_a   1.000
_cell.length_b   1.000
_cell.length_c   1.000
_cell.angle_alpha   90.00
_cell.angle_beta   90.00
_cell.angle_gamma   90.00
#
_symmetry.space_group_name_H-M   'P 1'
#
loop_
_entity.id
_entity.type
_entity.pdbx_description
1 polymer ?
#
loop_
_entity_poly.entity_id
_entity_poly.type
_entity_poly.pdbx_seq_one_letter_code
_entity_poly.pdbx_strand_id
1 'polypeptide(L)'
;MNEKQFKQQSHDLIINIALTIGTFTTSLKLTDDDLARTQKLVKKFDETLTEFIDSRKPKFKKGDYVSSQIFADGSFALVRLKEDLTDIFSSVNGIWYAKIDCSVTETSYEVFEEDTRKATPEEIAEYKAALNFHEHGRKPFVIKNGDLVANGDGISHIVENAHNNKELFLLNNLKLLATSEELEKWLGTADE
;
A
#
# COMPACT_ATOMS: atom_id res chain seq x y z
N MET A 1 16.86 3.24 -13.87
CA MET A 1 18.04 4.00 -14.33
C MET A 1 18.41 5.01 -13.26
N ASN A 2 19.68 5.17 -12.87
CA ASN A 2 20.04 6.13 -11.82
C ASN A 2 20.19 7.57 -12.36
N GLU A 3 20.18 8.57 -11.47
CA GLU A 3 20.17 9.99 -11.85
C GLU A 3 21.40 10.41 -12.66
N LYS A 4 22.57 9.87 -12.32
CA LYS A 4 23.83 10.19 -13.02
C LYS A 4 23.83 9.63 -14.45
N GLN A 5 23.35 8.40 -14.63
CA GLN A 5 23.19 7.77 -15.93
C GLN A 5 22.18 8.52 -16.80
N PHE A 6 21.03 8.90 -16.24
CA PHE A 6 20.03 9.68 -16.96
C PHE A 6 20.60 11.03 -17.42
N LYS A 7 21.21 11.81 -16.51
CA LYS A 7 21.81 13.11 -16.85
C LYS A 7 22.82 13.00 -18.00
N GLN A 8 23.69 11.98 -17.96
CA GLN A 8 24.68 11.76 -19.01
C GLN A 8 24.02 11.41 -20.35
N GLN A 9 23.09 10.45 -20.37
CA GLN A 9 22.41 10.03 -21.59
C GLN A 9 21.58 11.17 -22.19
N SER A 10 20.85 11.92 -21.36
CA SER A 10 20.09 13.10 -21.79
C SER A 10 20.99 14.19 -22.35
N HIS A 11 22.13 14.48 -21.71
CA HIS A 11 23.09 15.47 -22.20
C HIS A 11 23.66 15.08 -23.57
N ASP A 12 24.05 13.80 -23.75
CA ASP A 12 24.56 13.30 -25.02
C ASP A 12 23.49 13.33 -26.12
N LEU A 13 22.23 13.02 -25.80
CA LEU A 13 21.09 13.14 -26.71
C LEU A 13 20.83 14.59 -27.11
N ILE A 14 20.82 15.52 -26.15
CA ILE A 14 20.63 16.96 -26.40
C ILE A 14 21.74 17.51 -27.28
N ILE A 15 23.01 17.17 -27.01
CA ILE A 15 24.14 17.57 -27.86
C ILE A 15 23.99 17.01 -29.27
N ASN A 16 23.63 15.74 -29.43
CA ASN A 16 23.45 15.16 -30.76
C ASN A 16 22.29 15.80 -31.53
N ILE A 17 21.18 16.13 -30.86
CA ILE A 17 20.08 16.89 -31.46
C ILE A 17 20.59 18.29 -31.86
N ALA A 18 21.28 19.00 -30.98
CA ALA A 18 21.79 20.34 -31.23
C ALA A 18 22.84 20.37 -32.36
N LEU A 19 23.72 19.37 -32.45
CA LEU A 19 24.68 19.22 -33.55
C LEU A 19 23.97 18.93 -34.87
N THR A 20 22.95 18.07 -34.85
CA THR A 20 22.15 17.79 -36.04
C THR A 20 21.43 19.07 -36.47
N ILE A 21 20.73 19.76 -35.55
CA ILE A 21 20.12 21.11 -35.72
C ILE A 21 21.13 22.12 -36.28
N GLY A 22 22.31 22.21 -35.70
CA GLY A 22 23.39 23.10 -36.10
C GLY A 22 23.88 22.82 -37.52
N THR A 23 24.05 21.56 -37.90
CA THR A 23 24.39 21.19 -39.28
C THR A 23 23.33 21.65 -40.28
N PHE A 24 22.03 21.64 -39.92
CA PHE A 24 20.98 22.20 -40.79
C PHE A 24 21.09 23.71 -40.97
N THR A 25 21.48 24.46 -39.94
CA THR A 25 21.60 25.93 -40.06
C THR A 25 22.79 26.36 -40.92
N THR A 26 23.79 25.48 -41.08
CA THR A 26 24.99 25.74 -41.88
C THR A 26 24.97 25.12 -43.29
N SER A 27 24.16 24.10 -43.54
CA SER A 27 23.98 23.53 -44.88
C SER A 27 22.77 24.19 -45.58
N LEU A 28 22.95 24.70 -46.80
CA LEU A 28 21.88 25.38 -47.57
C LEU A 28 20.75 24.44 -48.05
N LYS A 29 20.74 23.16 -47.65
CA LYS A 29 19.72 22.17 -48.02
C LYS A 29 19.44 21.22 -46.86
N LEU A 30 18.21 21.27 -46.36
CA LEU A 30 17.62 20.21 -45.56
C LEU A 30 17.46 18.96 -46.42
N THR A 31 17.96 17.81 -45.96
CA THR A 31 17.63 16.51 -46.56
C THR A 31 16.58 15.78 -45.73
N ASP A 32 15.79 14.92 -46.38
CA ASP A 32 14.83 14.05 -45.69
C ASP A 32 15.52 13.13 -44.66
N ASP A 33 16.76 12.73 -44.94
CA ASP A 33 17.59 11.90 -44.05
C ASP A 33 17.93 12.64 -42.74
N ASP A 34 18.24 13.94 -42.81
CA ASP A 34 18.54 14.75 -41.63
C ASP A 34 17.28 14.95 -40.76
N LEU A 35 16.13 15.17 -41.39
CA LEU A 35 14.84 15.25 -40.70
C LEU A 35 14.50 13.93 -40.01
N ALA A 36 14.64 12.81 -40.71
CA ALA A 36 14.41 11.47 -40.16
C ALA A 36 15.35 11.15 -38.99
N ARG A 37 16.64 11.55 -39.10
CA ARG A 37 17.63 11.38 -38.02
C ARG A 37 17.25 12.19 -36.78
N THR A 38 16.82 13.44 -36.97
CA THR A 38 16.40 14.31 -35.86
C THR A 38 15.16 13.77 -35.18
N GLN A 39 14.14 13.34 -35.94
CA GLN A 39 12.94 12.70 -35.39
C GLN A 39 13.28 11.44 -34.57
N LYS A 40 14.20 10.61 -35.05
CA LYS A 40 14.66 9.42 -34.33
C LYS A 40 15.37 9.77 -33.01
N LEU A 41 16.20 10.81 -32.99
CA LEU A 41 16.86 11.28 -31.77
C LEU A 41 15.88 11.84 -30.75
N VAL A 42 14.90 12.63 -31.20
CA VAL A 42 13.82 13.16 -30.35
C VAL A 42 13.01 12.02 -29.75
N LYS A 43 12.63 11.01 -30.54
CA LYS A 43 11.92 9.82 -30.05
C LYS A 43 12.73 9.09 -28.98
N LYS A 44 14.04 8.90 -29.20
CA LYS A 44 14.92 8.25 -28.22
C LYS A 44 15.04 9.05 -26.92
N PHE A 45 15.02 10.38 -26.99
CA PHE A 45 15.00 11.24 -25.81
C PHE A 45 13.70 11.06 -25.01
N ASP A 46 12.56 11.01 -25.68
CA ASP A 46 11.24 10.77 -25.07
C ASP A 46 11.16 9.40 -24.37
N GLU A 47 11.67 8.35 -25.02
CA GLU A 47 11.78 6.99 -24.44
C GLU A 47 12.67 7.01 -23.17
N THR A 48 13.85 7.65 -23.25
CA THR A 48 14.77 7.77 -22.11
C THR A 48 14.15 8.53 -20.94
N LEU A 49 13.39 9.60 -21.23
CA LEU A 49 12.67 10.38 -20.22
C LEU A 49 11.57 9.54 -19.56
N THR A 50 10.82 8.78 -20.35
CA THR A 50 9.76 7.88 -19.86
C THR A 50 10.34 6.80 -18.94
N GLU A 51 11.42 6.13 -19.35
CA GLU A 51 12.11 5.13 -18.52
C GLU A 51 12.64 5.73 -17.21
N PHE A 52 13.15 6.96 -17.23
CA PHE A 52 13.59 7.64 -16.03
C PHE A 52 12.44 7.91 -15.07
N ILE A 53 11.34 8.50 -15.57
CA ILE A 53 10.14 8.80 -14.78
C ILE A 53 9.55 7.52 -14.20
N ASP A 54 9.42 6.47 -15.00
CA ASP A 54 8.90 5.18 -14.55
C ASP A 54 9.80 4.55 -13.47
N SER A 55 11.12 4.72 -13.57
CA SER A 55 12.05 4.25 -12.54
C SER A 55 11.98 5.03 -11.22
N ARG A 56 11.21 6.12 -11.17
CA ARG A 56 10.96 6.93 -9.96
C ARG A 56 9.55 6.77 -9.41
N LYS A 57 8.67 6.03 -10.09
CA LYS A 57 7.33 5.76 -9.56
C LYS A 57 7.42 4.87 -8.32
N PRO A 58 6.77 5.22 -7.21
CA PRO A 58 6.76 4.39 -6.02
C PRO A 58 6.09 3.05 -6.36
N LYS A 59 6.75 1.97 -5.99
CA LYS A 59 6.27 0.60 -6.20
C LYS A 59 5.03 0.29 -5.36
N PHE A 60 4.97 0.87 -4.16
CA PHE A 60 3.84 0.80 -3.25
C PHE A 60 3.27 2.20 -3.05
N LYS A 61 1.98 2.33 -3.28
CA LYS A 61 1.29 3.63 -3.28
C LYS A 61 0.41 3.77 -2.06
N LYS A 62 0.11 5.02 -1.70
CA LYS A 62 -0.93 5.37 -0.75
C LYS A 62 -2.20 4.58 -1.02
N GLY A 63 -2.73 3.97 0.02
CA GLY A 63 -3.93 3.15 -0.02
C GLY A 63 -3.69 1.67 -0.35
N ASP A 64 -2.50 1.28 -0.83
CA ASP A 64 -2.12 -0.13 -0.92
C ASP A 64 -2.10 -0.76 0.49
N TYR A 65 -2.48 -2.02 0.56
CA TYR A 65 -2.25 -2.87 1.73
C TYR A 65 -0.96 -3.62 1.49
N VAL A 66 -0.01 -3.48 2.40
CA VAL A 66 1.30 -4.13 2.30
C VAL A 66 1.48 -5.09 3.46
N SER A 67 2.22 -6.17 3.19
CA SER A 67 2.72 -7.12 4.16
C SER A 67 4.23 -6.97 4.17
N SER A 68 4.78 -6.63 5.34
CA SER A 68 6.21 -6.32 5.49
C SER A 68 6.80 -7.09 6.67
N GLN A 69 8.00 -7.64 6.46
CA GLN A 69 8.77 -8.32 7.50
C GLN A 69 9.49 -7.29 8.37
N ILE A 70 8.81 -6.78 9.39
CA ILE A 70 9.31 -5.70 10.25
C ILE A 70 9.84 -6.19 11.62
N PHE A 71 9.68 -7.48 11.90
CA PHE A 71 10.06 -8.09 13.18
C PHE A 71 11.32 -8.94 13.03
N ALA A 72 12.19 -8.92 14.04
CA ALA A 72 13.46 -9.64 14.04
C ALA A 72 13.32 -11.17 13.94
N ASP A 73 12.15 -11.71 14.30
CA ASP A 73 11.82 -13.13 14.18
C ASP A 73 11.38 -13.53 12.75
N GLY A 74 11.35 -12.56 11.83
CA GLY A 74 10.93 -12.76 10.44
C GLY A 74 9.42 -12.80 10.24
N SER A 75 8.64 -12.45 11.27
CA SER A 75 7.19 -12.37 11.14
C SER A 75 6.74 -11.12 10.36
N PHE A 76 5.60 -11.25 9.68
CA PHE A 76 5.03 -10.20 8.85
C PHE A 76 3.97 -9.41 9.63
N ALA A 77 3.96 -8.09 9.37
CA ALA A 77 2.88 -7.20 9.78
C ALA A 77 2.22 -6.58 8.56
N LEU A 78 0.94 -6.25 8.72
CA LEU A 78 0.10 -5.66 7.68
C LEU A 78 -0.27 -4.23 8.03
N VAL A 79 -0.25 -3.36 7.03
CA VAL A 79 -0.68 -1.97 7.16
C VAL A 79 -1.30 -1.49 5.86
N ARG A 80 -2.28 -0.59 5.97
CA ARG A 80 -2.74 0.22 4.84
C ARG A 80 -1.91 1.50 4.77
N LEU A 81 -1.18 1.67 3.68
CA LEU A 81 -0.29 2.81 3.50
C LEU A 81 -1.07 4.13 3.49
N LYS A 82 -0.66 5.10 4.31
CA LYS A 82 -1.20 6.47 4.33
C LYS A 82 -0.51 7.38 3.32
N GLU A 83 0.66 6.98 2.84
CA GLU A 83 1.56 7.72 1.94
C GLU A 83 2.25 6.73 0.97
N ASP A 84 2.86 7.24 -0.10
CA ASP A 84 3.61 6.41 -1.05
C ASP A 84 4.94 5.94 -0.42
N LEU A 85 5.37 4.71 -0.68
CA LEU A 85 6.73 4.28 -0.36
C LEU A 85 7.66 4.70 -1.50
N THR A 86 8.36 5.81 -1.31
CA THR A 86 9.21 6.46 -2.32
C THR A 86 10.66 6.03 -2.27
N ASP A 87 11.08 5.45 -1.14
CA ASP A 87 12.47 5.13 -0.84
C ASP A 87 12.64 3.65 -0.49
N ILE A 88 13.88 3.17 -0.56
CA ILE A 88 14.27 1.81 -0.16
C ILE A 88 13.93 1.55 1.33
N PHE A 89 13.92 2.62 2.12
CA PHE A 89 13.66 2.62 3.55
C PHE A 89 12.70 3.75 3.90
N SER A 90 11.68 3.47 4.71
CA SER A 90 10.70 4.47 5.13
C SER A 90 10.14 4.16 6.52
N SER A 91 9.90 5.21 7.30
CA SER A 91 9.16 5.11 8.56
C SER A 91 7.67 5.22 8.24
N VAL A 92 6.90 4.16 8.48
CA VAL A 92 5.50 4.06 8.08
C VAL A 92 4.59 4.11 9.30
N ASN A 93 3.94 5.25 9.47
CA ASN A 93 2.91 5.46 10.47
C ASN A 93 1.61 4.75 10.05
N GLY A 94 1.04 3.95 10.94
CA GLY A 94 -0.21 3.26 10.64
C GLY A 94 -0.75 2.45 11.80
N ILE A 95 -1.91 1.84 11.53
CA ILE A 95 -2.46 0.80 12.38
C ILE A 95 -1.92 -0.52 11.83
N TRP A 96 -1.03 -1.14 12.58
CA TRP A 96 -0.29 -2.33 12.19
C TRP A 96 -0.94 -3.56 12.78
N TYR A 97 -1.16 -4.58 11.96
CA TYR A 97 -1.63 -5.89 12.40
C TYR A 97 -0.49 -6.90 12.32
N ALA A 98 -0.07 -7.46 13.45
CA ALA A 98 0.92 -8.53 13.48
C ALA A 98 0.21 -9.90 13.42
N LYS A 99 0.57 -10.70 12.42
CA LYS A 99 -0.11 -11.97 12.15
C LYS A 99 0.19 -13.05 13.20
N ILE A 100 1.38 -12.98 13.81
CA ILE A 100 1.89 -14.00 14.74
C ILE A 100 1.07 -14.09 16.03
N ASP A 101 0.70 -12.95 16.60
CA ASP A 101 0.00 -12.86 17.90
C ASP A 101 -1.41 -12.26 17.78
N CYS A 102 -1.84 -11.97 16.54
CA CYS A 102 -3.10 -11.33 16.21
C CYS A 102 -3.29 -10.02 16.99
N SER A 103 -2.24 -9.19 17.02
CA SER A 103 -2.26 -7.89 17.69
C SER A 103 -2.44 -6.74 16.70
N VAL A 104 -3.11 -5.68 17.15
CA VAL A 104 -3.23 -4.42 16.41
C VAL A 104 -2.59 -3.32 17.25
N THR A 105 -1.66 -2.58 16.64
CA THR A 105 -0.93 -1.49 17.30
C THR A 105 -0.90 -0.26 16.39
N GLU A 106 -1.26 0.90 16.91
CA GLU A 106 -1.05 2.17 16.21
C GLU A 106 0.34 2.72 16.55
N THR A 107 1.25 2.66 15.59
CA THR A 107 2.65 3.07 15.76
C THR A 107 3.32 3.34 14.41
N SER A 108 4.58 3.75 14.44
CA SER A 108 5.45 3.78 13.28
C SER A 108 6.41 2.59 13.31
N TYR A 109 6.55 1.90 12.17
CA TYR A 109 7.60 0.91 11.97
C TYR A 109 8.49 1.29 10.80
N GLU A 110 9.73 0.85 10.87
CA GLU A 110 10.68 0.92 9.77
C GLU A 110 10.36 -0.16 8.75
N VAL A 111 10.20 0.24 7.49
CA VAL A 111 9.79 -0.63 6.39
C VAL A 111 10.84 -0.55 5.30
N PHE A 112 11.36 -1.71 4.91
CA PHE A 112 12.27 -1.86 3.79
C PHE A 112 11.50 -2.34 2.55
N GLU A 113 11.77 -1.74 1.39
CA GLU A 113 11.09 -2.09 0.13
C GLU A 113 11.31 -3.56 -0.26
N GLU A 114 12.49 -4.09 0.04
CA GLU A 114 12.89 -5.48 -0.25
C GLU A 114 12.15 -6.53 0.58
N ASP A 115 11.79 -6.17 1.81
CA ASP A 115 11.05 -7.01 2.76
C ASP A 115 9.53 -6.82 2.65
N THR A 116 9.09 -6.00 1.70
CA THR A 116 7.70 -5.59 1.54
C THR A 116 7.11 -6.13 0.25
N ARG A 117 5.86 -6.61 0.36
CA ARG A 117 5.04 -7.00 -0.79
C ARG A 117 3.61 -6.52 -0.64
N LYS A 118 2.85 -6.57 -1.73
CA LYS A 118 1.40 -6.38 -1.66
C LYS A 118 0.78 -7.52 -0.84
N ALA A 119 -0.14 -7.17 0.05
CA ALA A 119 -0.91 -8.14 0.81
C ALA A 119 -1.85 -8.94 -0.11
N THR A 120 -2.06 -10.22 0.21
CA THR A 120 -3.03 -11.06 -0.53
C THR A 120 -4.47 -10.66 -0.16
N PRO A 121 -5.50 -11.04 -0.95
CA PRO A 121 -6.89 -10.78 -0.59
C PRO A 121 -7.27 -11.33 0.79
N GLU A 122 -6.79 -12.51 1.16
CA GLU A 122 -7.04 -13.17 2.45
C GLU A 122 -6.40 -12.39 3.60
N GLU A 123 -5.17 -11.94 3.40
CA GLU A 123 -4.44 -11.06 4.31
C GLU A 123 -5.16 -9.72 4.53
N ILE A 124 -5.70 -9.13 3.46
CA ILE A 124 -6.48 -7.89 3.54
C ILE A 124 -7.79 -8.12 4.30
N ALA A 125 -8.46 -9.26 4.07
CA ALA A 125 -9.67 -9.62 4.79
C ALA A 125 -9.39 -9.80 6.30
N GLU A 126 -8.32 -10.52 6.65
CA GLU A 126 -7.87 -10.71 8.03
C GLU A 126 -7.53 -9.38 8.70
N TYR A 127 -6.77 -8.52 8.02
CA TYR A 127 -6.44 -7.18 8.50
C TYR A 127 -7.70 -6.34 8.78
N LYS A 128 -8.65 -6.30 7.84
CA LYS A 128 -9.89 -5.54 8.01
C LYS A 128 -10.77 -6.09 9.13
N ALA A 129 -10.82 -7.41 9.29
CA ALA A 129 -11.50 -8.04 10.41
C ALA A 129 -10.84 -7.61 11.72
N ALA A 130 -9.51 -7.69 11.84
CA ALA A 130 -8.77 -7.26 13.02
C ALA A 130 -9.01 -5.78 13.36
N LEU A 131 -9.06 -4.89 12.35
CA LEU A 131 -9.40 -3.48 12.53
C LEU A 131 -10.81 -3.29 13.09
N ASN A 132 -11.79 -4.05 12.61
CA ASN A 132 -13.15 -3.96 13.13
C ASN A 132 -13.21 -4.28 14.64
N PHE A 133 -12.48 -5.28 15.13
CA PHE A 133 -12.38 -5.52 16.59
C PHE A 133 -11.70 -4.35 17.31
N HIS A 134 -10.62 -3.82 16.74
CA HIS A 134 -9.87 -2.72 17.33
C HIS A 134 -10.70 -1.44 17.47
N GLU A 135 -11.58 -1.13 16.51
CA GLU A 135 -12.51 0.01 16.55
C GLU A 135 -13.42 -0.04 17.80
N HIS A 136 -13.74 -1.23 18.29
CA HIS A 136 -14.52 -1.45 19.52
C HIS A 136 -13.66 -1.68 20.77
N GLY A 137 -12.36 -1.36 20.70
CA GLY A 137 -11.42 -1.59 21.82
C GLY A 137 -11.22 -3.06 22.17
N ARG A 138 -11.44 -3.97 21.22
CA ARG A 138 -11.37 -5.42 21.42
C ARG A 138 -10.13 -6.01 20.76
N LYS A 139 -9.54 -7.03 21.40
CA LYS A 139 -8.48 -7.81 20.77
C LYS A 139 -9.04 -8.51 19.52
N PRO A 140 -8.31 -8.55 18.39
CA PRO A 140 -8.75 -9.26 17.19
C PRO A 140 -9.21 -10.69 17.47
N PHE A 141 -10.35 -11.06 16.89
CA PHE A 141 -10.92 -12.42 16.97
C PHE A 141 -11.26 -12.90 18.38
N VAL A 142 -11.48 -11.96 19.30
CA VAL A 142 -11.93 -12.23 20.66
C VAL A 142 -13.30 -11.58 20.88
N ILE A 143 -14.32 -12.40 21.12
CA ILE A 143 -15.66 -11.98 21.53
C ILE A 143 -15.94 -12.43 22.97
N LYS A 144 -16.92 -11.79 23.59
CA LYS A 144 -17.49 -12.16 24.89
C LYS A 144 -18.98 -12.39 24.75
N ASN A 145 -19.55 -13.06 25.75
CA ASN A 145 -21.00 -13.13 25.88
C ASN A 145 -21.58 -11.72 26.01
N GLY A 146 -22.70 -11.47 25.34
CA GLY A 146 -23.34 -10.16 25.27
C GLY A 146 -22.86 -9.27 24.12
N ASP A 147 -21.77 -9.61 23.42
CA ASP A 147 -21.35 -8.85 22.24
C ASP A 147 -22.37 -9.03 21.10
N LEU A 148 -22.64 -7.97 20.33
CA LEU A 148 -23.48 -8.02 19.12
C LEU A 148 -22.58 -8.21 17.91
N VAL A 149 -22.80 -9.30 17.19
CA VAL A 149 -22.03 -9.65 16.00
C VAL A 149 -22.94 -9.88 14.80
N ALA A 150 -22.42 -9.72 13.59
CA ALA A 150 -23.10 -10.10 12.35
C ALA A 150 -22.22 -11.02 11.51
N ASN A 151 -22.84 -11.97 10.80
CA ASN A 151 -22.16 -12.80 9.81
C ASN A 151 -22.11 -12.12 8.43
N GLY A 152 -21.45 -12.77 7.46
CA GLY A 152 -21.35 -12.30 6.08
C GLY A 152 -22.70 -12.10 5.36
N ASP A 153 -23.77 -12.74 5.84
CA ASP A 153 -25.13 -12.59 5.30
C ASP A 153 -25.89 -11.40 5.92
N GLY A 154 -25.27 -10.68 6.86
CA GLY A 154 -25.87 -9.56 7.58
C GLY A 154 -26.80 -9.97 8.73
N ILE A 155 -26.86 -11.26 9.08
CA ILE A 155 -27.65 -11.74 10.21
C ILE A 155 -26.90 -11.41 11.50
N SER A 156 -27.50 -10.55 12.32
CA SER A 156 -26.95 -10.15 13.62
C SER A 156 -27.53 -10.96 14.78
N HIS A 157 -26.70 -11.30 15.76
CA HIS A 157 -27.12 -11.94 17.00
C HIS A 157 -26.25 -11.52 18.18
N ILE A 158 -26.81 -11.63 19.38
CA ILE A 158 -26.06 -11.46 20.63
C ILE A 158 -25.34 -12.78 20.92
N VAL A 159 -24.06 -12.70 21.27
CA VAL A 159 -23.25 -13.86 21.60
C VAL A 159 -23.67 -14.42 22.96
N GLU A 160 -24.15 -15.65 23.00
CA GLU A 160 -24.53 -16.32 24.27
C GLU A 160 -23.46 -17.32 24.75
N ASN A 161 -22.64 -17.84 23.84
CA ASN A 161 -21.55 -18.76 24.14
C ASN A 161 -20.32 -18.43 23.29
N ALA A 162 -19.52 -17.50 23.79
CA ALA A 162 -18.34 -16.98 23.12
C ALA A 162 -17.32 -18.10 22.82
N HIS A 163 -17.03 -18.29 21.55
CA HIS A 163 -15.98 -19.18 21.09
C HIS A 163 -14.99 -18.42 20.22
N ASN A 164 -13.75 -18.28 20.70
CA ASN A 164 -12.72 -17.46 20.05
C ASN A 164 -11.87 -18.33 19.13
N ASN A 165 -12.23 -18.39 17.85
CA ASN A 165 -11.50 -19.13 16.83
C ASN A 165 -11.37 -18.31 15.55
N LYS A 166 -10.18 -17.77 15.30
CA LYS A 166 -9.90 -16.92 14.14
C LYS A 166 -10.39 -17.51 12.81
N GLU A 167 -10.17 -18.80 12.57
CA GLU A 167 -10.55 -19.44 11.31
C GLU A 167 -12.07 -19.39 11.09
N LEU A 168 -12.86 -19.63 12.14
CA LEU A 168 -14.32 -19.53 12.07
C LEU A 168 -14.78 -18.09 11.82
N PHE A 169 -14.08 -17.10 12.37
CA PHE A 169 -14.43 -15.69 12.17
C PHE A 169 -14.19 -15.28 10.72
N LEU A 170 -13.04 -15.67 10.16
CA LEU A 170 -12.70 -15.39 8.77
C LEU A 170 -13.62 -16.17 7.81
N LEU A 171 -13.92 -17.44 8.08
CA LEU A 171 -14.79 -18.25 7.24
C LEU A 171 -16.22 -17.69 7.16
N ASN A 172 -16.75 -17.22 8.30
CA ASN A 172 -18.12 -16.68 8.38
C ASN A 172 -18.20 -15.17 8.12
N ASN A 173 -17.08 -14.50 7.80
CA ASN A 173 -16.98 -13.05 7.70
C ASN A 173 -17.62 -12.32 8.89
N LEU A 174 -17.32 -12.80 10.09
CA LEU A 174 -17.94 -12.30 11.31
C LEU A 174 -17.43 -10.89 11.63
N LYS A 175 -18.36 -9.96 11.83
CA LYS A 175 -18.13 -8.58 12.18
C LYS A 175 -18.66 -8.29 13.58
N LEU A 176 -17.83 -7.70 14.44
CA LEU A 176 -18.27 -7.12 15.71
C LEU A 176 -18.98 -5.80 15.40
N LEU A 177 -20.25 -5.70 15.84
CA LEU A 177 -21.07 -4.50 15.64
C LEU A 177 -21.09 -3.61 16.89
N ALA A 178 -21.10 -4.24 18.06
CA ALA A 178 -20.97 -3.58 19.35
C ALA A 178 -20.51 -4.59 20.40
N THR A 179 -19.73 -4.13 21.36
CA THR A 179 -19.40 -4.87 22.57
C THR A 179 -20.58 -4.84 23.54
N SER A 180 -20.65 -5.84 24.41
CA SER A 180 -21.56 -5.85 25.56
C SER A 180 -21.52 -4.53 26.34
N GLU A 181 -20.31 -4.00 26.58
CA GLU A 181 -20.11 -2.74 27.30
C GLU A 181 -20.65 -1.50 26.52
N GLU A 182 -20.63 -1.52 25.18
CA GLU A 182 -21.26 -0.47 24.35
C GLU A 182 -22.79 -0.59 24.36
N LEU A 183 -23.32 -1.81 24.29
CA LEU A 183 -24.76 -2.07 24.32
C LEU A 183 -25.39 -1.67 25.66
N GLU A 184 -24.73 -1.99 26.77
CA GLU A 184 -25.17 -1.59 28.11
C GLU A 184 -25.30 -0.07 28.22
N LYS A 185 -24.37 0.70 27.64
CA LYS A 185 -24.46 2.16 27.61
C LYS A 185 -25.68 2.64 26.84
N TRP A 186 -25.97 2.04 25.69
CA TRP A 186 -27.14 2.44 24.88
C TRP A 186 -28.46 2.14 25.57
N LEU A 187 -28.55 0.99 26.24
CA LEU A 187 -29.75 0.57 26.96
C LEU A 187 -29.91 1.33 28.28
N GLY A 188 -28.80 1.68 28.95
CA GLY A 188 -28.78 2.46 30.19
C GLY A 188 -29.06 3.95 30.01
N THR A 189 -28.91 4.50 28.80
CA THR A 189 -29.26 5.91 28.49
C THR A 189 -30.76 6.15 28.25
N ALA A 190 -31.62 5.15 28.45
CA ALA A 190 -33.07 5.27 28.25
C ALA A 190 -33.85 5.70 29.51
N ASP A 191 -33.20 5.82 30.67
CA ASP A 191 -33.83 6.07 31.99
C ASP A 191 -33.32 7.32 32.74
N GLU A 192 -32.82 8.35 32.04
CA GLU A 192 -32.61 9.72 32.58
C GLU A 192 -33.45 10.76 31.82
#